data_AF-A0A091NYY3-F1
#
_entry.id   AF-A0A091NYY3-F1
#
_cell.length_a   1.000
_cell.length_b   1.000
_cell.length_c   1.000
_cell.angle_alpha   90.00
_cell.angle_beta   90.00
_cell.angle_gamma   90.00
#
_symmetry.space_group_name_H-M   'P 1'
#
loop_
_entity.id
_entity.type
_entity.pdbx_description
1 polymer ?
#
loop_
_entity_poly.entity_id
_entity_poly.type
_entity_poly.pdbx_seq_one_letter_code
_entity_poly.pdbx_strand_id
1 'polypeptide(L)'
;QAAMQQLTQLLSEDLRKEIYELWEEYENQCTAEAKFVKQLDQCEMILQAFEYEELENTPGRLQDFYDSTAGKFVHPEILQLVSLINTERNKKLAATSHPHS
;
A
#
# COMPACT_ATOMS: atom_id res chain seq x y z
N GLN A 1 10.44 8.92 -15.53
CA GLN A 1 10.07 8.77 -16.96
C GLN A 1 11.15 8.06 -17.79
N ALA A 2 12.41 8.53 -17.83
CA ALA A 2 13.47 7.91 -18.63
C ALA A 2 13.69 6.39 -18.36
N ALA A 3 13.56 5.95 -17.11
CA ALA A 3 13.68 4.52 -16.75
C ALA A 3 12.60 3.65 -17.39
N MET A 4 11.32 4.04 -17.32
CA MET A 4 10.23 3.28 -17.95
C MET A 4 10.31 3.28 -19.48
N GLN A 5 10.81 4.36 -20.08
CA GLN A 5 11.09 4.39 -21.52
C GLN A 5 12.17 3.36 -21.90
N GLN A 6 13.25 3.25 -21.12
CA GLN A 6 14.29 2.25 -21.36
C GLN A 6 13.80 0.82 -21.15
N LEU A 7 13.02 0.57 -20.09
CA LEU A 7 12.49 -0.77 -19.80
C LEU A 7 11.53 -1.27 -20.89
N THR A 8 10.65 -0.38 -21.38
CA THR A 8 9.65 -0.73 -22.40
C THR A 8 10.24 -0.83 -23.81
N GLN A 9 11.47 -0.36 -24.06
CA GLN A 9 12.17 -0.55 -25.33
C GLN A 9 12.43 -2.02 -25.69
N LEU A 10 12.44 -2.91 -24.70
CA LEU A 10 12.65 -4.35 -24.89
C LEU A 10 11.40 -5.07 -25.43
N LEU A 11 10.27 -4.39 -25.49
CA LEU A 11 8.97 -4.95 -25.87
C LEU A 11 8.62 -4.63 -27.34
N SER A 12 7.67 -5.39 -27.89
CA SER A 12 7.03 -5.05 -29.17
C SER A 12 6.35 -3.68 -29.10
N GLU A 13 6.14 -3.03 -30.24
CA GLU A 13 5.61 -1.65 -30.27
C GLU A 13 4.27 -1.51 -29.56
N ASP A 14 3.34 -2.45 -29.80
CA ASP A 14 2.01 -2.43 -29.17
C ASP A 14 2.11 -2.56 -27.64
N LEU A 15 2.90 -3.52 -27.14
CA LEU A 15 3.09 -3.74 -25.69
C LEU A 15 3.85 -2.60 -25.03
N ARG A 16 4.85 -2.04 -25.72
CA ARG A 16 5.60 -0.87 -25.25
C ARG A 16 4.65 0.30 -25.01
N LYS A 17 3.78 0.57 -25.99
CA LYS A 17 2.80 1.65 -25.91
C LYS A 17 1.84 1.42 -24.74
N GLU A 18 1.23 0.24 -24.67
CA GLU A 18 0.26 -0.11 -23.62
C GLU A 18 0.86 0.02 -22.21
N ILE A 19 2.02 -0.59 -21.94
CA ILE A 19 2.64 -0.56 -20.61
C ILE A 19 3.09 0.85 -20.23
N TYR A 20 3.59 1.63 -21.20
CA TYR A 20 4.00 2.99 -20.93
C TYR A 20 2.80 3.90 -20.61
N GLU A 21 1.70 3.76 -21.36
CA GLU A 21 0.45 4.49 -21.13
C GLU A 21 -0.17 4.12 -19.77
N LEU A 22 -0.20 2.83 -19.41
CA LEU A 22 -0.68 2.37 -18.09
C LEU A 22 0.17 2.93 -16.95
N TRP A 23 1.50 2.95 -17.09
CA TRP A 23 2.38 3.55 -16.09
C TRP A 23 2.12 5.05 -15.95
N GLU A 24 1.99 5.77 -17.07
CA GLU A 24 1.72 7.21 -17.06
C GLU A 24 0.35 7.53 -16.45
N GLU A 25 -0.67 6.71 -16.71
CA GLU A 25 -1.99 6.80 -16.10
C GLU A 25 -1.92 6.65 -14.57
N TYR A 26 -1.18 5.64 -14.10
CA TYR A 26 -0.98 5.39 -12.68
C TYR A 26 -0.22 6.52 -12.00
N GLU A 27 0.90 6.97 -12.55
CA GLU A 27 1.72 8.05 -11.96
C GLU A 27 0.94 9.37 -11.86
N ASN A 28 0.19 9.71 -12.92
CA ASN A 28 -0.57 10.96 -12.94
C ASN A 28 -1.90 10.89 -12.19
N GLN A 29 -2.32 9.70 -11.75
CA GLN A 29 -3.57 9.50 -11.01
C GLN A 29 -4.79 10.09 -11.74
N CYS A 30 -4.84 9.94 -13.06
CA CYS A 30 -5.83 10.62 -13.90
C CYS A 30 -7.21 9.95 -13.88
N THR A 31 -7.26 8.62 -13.75
CA THR A 31 -8.47 7.80 -13.86
C THR A 31 -8.99 7.37 -12.50
N ALA A 32 -10.21 6.83 -12.47
CA ALA A 32 -10.76 6.24 -11.24
C ALA A 32 -9.98 4.98 -10.85
N GLU A 33 -9.59 4.19 -11.84
CA GLU A 33 -8.79 2.98 -11.74
C GLU A 33 -7.41 3.29 -11.14
N ALA A 34 -6.68 4.27 -11.68
CA ALA A 34 -5.37 4.65 -11.15
C ALA A 34 -5.45 5.11 -9.68
N LYS A 35 -6.48 5.88 -9.32
CA LYS A 35 -6.71 6.34 -7.94
C LYS A 35 -7.09 5.21 -7.01
N PHE A 36 -7.86 4.24 -7.49
CA PHE A 36 -8.22 3.04 -6.74
C PHE A 36 -6.99 2.16 -6.51
N VAL A 37 -6.22 1.87 -7.56
CA VAL A 37 -4.99 1.08 -7.49
C VAL A 37 -3.97 1.73 -6.56
N LYS A 38 -3.86 3.07 -6.53
CA LYS A 38 -2.93 3.74 -5.62
C LYS A 38 -3.29 3.59 -4.15
N GLN A 39 -4.58 3.55 -3.85
CA GLN A 39 -5.04 3.27 -2.50
C GLN A 39 -4.86 1.79 -2.16
N LEU A 40 -5.01 0.87 -3.11
CA LEU A 40 -4.69 -0.54 -2.89
C LEU A 40 -3.21 -0.75 -2.58
N ASP A 41 -2.31 -0.12 -3.33
CA ASP A 41 -0.85 -0.11 -3.12
C ASP A 41 -0.49 0.31 -1.68
N GLN A 42 -1.12 1.37 -1.17
CA GLN A 42 -0.89 1.83 0.20
C GLN A 42 -1.53 0.93 1.27
N CYS A 43 -2.68 0.33 0.96
CA CYS A 43 -3.34 -0.62 1.85
C CYS A 43 -2.50 -1.90 1.98
N GLU A 44 -1.91 -2.37 0.88
CA GLU A 44 -1.02 -3.52 0.84
C GLU A 44 0.26 -3.24 1.65
N MET A 45 0.84 -2.05 1.50
CA MET A 45 2.02 -1.63 2.26
C MET A 45 1.81 -1.69 3.79
N ILE A 46 0.65 -1.22 4.30
CA ILE A 46 0.37 -1.30 5.74
C ILE A 46 -0.04 -2.70 6.21
N LEU A 47 -0.55 -3.54 5.31
CA LEU A 47 -0.81 -4.95 5.61
C LEU A 47 0.52 -5.70 5.78
N GLN A 48 1.47 -5.50 4.87
CA GLN A 48 2.82 -6.07 5.01
C GLN A 48 3.50 -5.59 6.29
N ALA A 49 3.39 -4.28 6.61
CA ALA A 49 3.95 -3.75 7.86
C ALA A 49 3.38 -4.45 9.10
N PHE A 50 2.08 -4.75 9.12
CA PHE A 50 1.46 -5.54 10.19
C PHE A 50 2.05 -6.94 10.26
N GLU A 51 2.12 -7.64 9.13
CA GLU A 51 2.65 -9.02 9.05
C GLU A 51 4.10 -9.10 9.52
N TYR A 52 4.94 -8.14 9.16
CA TYR A 52 6.32 -8.07 9.64
C TYR A 52 6.42 -7.82 11.15
N GLU A 53 5.59 -6.92 11.70
CA GLU A 53 5.53 -6.71 13.16
C GLU A 53 5.13 -7.98 13.90
N GLU A 54 4.20 -8.77 13.35
CA GLU A 54 3.81 -10.06 13.92
C GLU A 54 4.92 -11.12 13.81
N LEU A 55 5.52 -11.28 12.63
CA LEU A 55 6.56 -12.28 12.38
C LEU A 55 7.81 -12.06 13.23
N GLU A 56 8.19 -10.80 13.44
CA GLU A 56 9.36 -10.44 14.23
C GLU A 56 9.04 -10.24 15.72
N ASN A 57 7.76 -10.36 16.11
CA ASN A 57 7.28 -10.07 17.45
C ASN A 57 7.73 -8.68 17.94
N THR A 58 7.60 -7.68 17.06
CA THR A 58 7.90 -6.27 17.35
C THR A 58 6.68 -5.36 17.11
N PRO A 59 5.57 -5.53 17.87
CA PRO A 59 4.36 -4.74 17.63
C PRO A 59 4.65 -3.25 17.76
N GLY A 60 4.21 -2.46 16.77
CA GLY A 60 4.37 -1.01 16.79
C GLY A 60 5.64 -0.50 16.12
N ARG A 61 6.61 -1.38 15.80
CA ARG A 61 7.92 -0.99 15.26
C ARG A 61 7.83 -0.25 13.92
N LEU A 62 6.83 -0.56 13.10
CA LEU A 62 6.66 -0.04 11.74
C LEU A 62 5.56 1.04 11.65
N GLN A 63 5.35 1.79 12.74
CA GLN A 63 4.34 2.85 12.82
C GLN A 63 4.45 3.89 11.70
N ASP A 64 5.67 4.24 11.28
CA ASP A 64 5.92 5.22 10.22
C ASP A 64 5.19 4.87 8.90
N PHE A 65 5.03 3.57 8.60
CA PHE A 65 4.27 3.12 7.42
C PHE A 65 2.79 3.49 7.53
N TYR A 66 2.18 3.32 8.71
CA TYR A 66 0.79 3.72 8.95
C TYR A 66 0.62 5.23 8.90
N ASP A 67 1.51 5.97 9.56
CA ASP A 67 1.46 7.43 9.60
C ASP A 67 1.59 8.03 8.19
N SER A 68 2.41 7.41 7.33
CA SER A 68 2.56 7.81 5.94
C SER A 68 1.26 7.67 5.11
N THR A 69 0.28 6.89 5.57
CA THR A 69 -1.00 6.66 4.86
C THR A 69 -2.17 7.46 5.41
N ALA A 70 -1.96 8.26 6.46
CA ALA A 70 -3.00 9.06 7.08
C ALA A 70 -3.70 9.99 6.07
N GLY A 71 -5.02 9.86 5.95
CA GLY A 71 -5.84 10.68 5.06
C GLY A 71 -5.74 10.34 3.57
N LYS A 72 -5.02 9.28 3.18
CA LYS A 72 -4.87 8.89 1.76
C LYS A 72 -5.96 7.95 1.25
N PHE A 73 -6.68 7.29 2.14
CA PHE A 73 -7.78 6.38 1.80
C PHE A 73 -9.11 7.13 1.74
N VAL A 74 -9.83 6.96 0.64
CA VAL A 74 -11.16 7.55 0.38
C VAL A 74 -12.17 6.54 -0.15
N HIS A 75 -11.71 5.47 -0.82
CA HIS A 75 -12.61 4.47 -1.39
C HIS A 75 -13.29 3.65 -0.28
N PRO A 76 -14.63 3.47 -0.30
CA PRO A 76 -15.36 2.84 0.80
C PRO A 76 -14.86 1.44 1.18
N GLU A 77 -14.58 0.60 0.20
CA GLU A 77 -14.12 -0.78 0.44
C GLU A 77 -12.70 -0.81 1.00
N ILE A 78 -11.83 0.11 0.58
CA ILE A 78 -10.45 0.19 1.06
C ILE A 78 -10.46 0.71 2.50
N LEU A 79 -11.31 1.70 2.81
CA LEU A 79 -11.49 2.19 4.18
C LEU A 79 -11.95 1.07 5.13
N GLN A 80 -12.85 0.19 4.69
CA GLN A 80 -13.26 -0.98 5.47
C GLN A 80 -12.08 -1.92 5.73
N LEU A 81 -11.29 -2.24 4.71
CA LEU A 81 -10.12 -3.11 4.85
C LEU A 81 -9.06 -2.51 5.78
N VAL A 82 -8.71 -1.24 5.60
CA VAL A 82 -7.76 -0.50 6.44
C VAL A 82 -8.25 -0.47 7.89
N SER A 83 -9.55 -0.29 8.13
CA SER A 83 -10.13 -0.34 9.47
C SER A 83 -9.97 -1.71 10.12
N LEU A 84 -10.14 -2.80 9.37
CA LEU A 84 -9.93 -4.15 9.88
C LEU A 84 -8.46 -4.40 10.24
N ILE A 85 -7.53 -4.03 9.35
CA ILE A 85 -6.08 -4.14 9.59
C ILE A 85 -5.69 -3.39 10.87
N ASN A 86 -6.10 -2.12 11.00
CA ASN A 86 -5.79 -1.31 12.18
C ASN A 86 -6.41 -1.89 13.45
N THR A 87 -7.62 -2.46 13.37
CA THR A 87 -8.28 -3.09 14.52
C THR A 87 -7.48 -4.29 15.01
N GLU A 88 -7.06 -5.19 14.11
CA GLU A 88 -6.28 -6.37 14.49
C GLU A 88 -4.90 -6.00 15.01
N ARG A 89 -4.22 -5.05 14.36
CA ARG A 89 -2.94 -4.52 14.84
C ARG A 89 -3.04 -3.93 16.23
N ASN A 90 -4.05 -3.11 16.49
CA ASN A 90 -4.26 -2.49 17.80
C ASN A 90 -4.51 -3.51 18.91
N LYS A 91 -5.16 -4.64 18.62
CA LYS A 91 -5.29 -5.75 19.59
C LYS A 91 -3.93 -6.34 19.97
N LYS A 92 -3.02 -6.50 18.99
CA LYS A 92 -1.66 -7.02 19.21
C LYS A 92 -0.79 -6.05 20.02
N LEU A 93 -0.92 -4.75 19.74
CA LEU A 93 -0.28 -3.70 20.54
C LEU A 93 -0.76 -3.72 22.00
N ALA A 94 -2.08 -3.85 22.21
CA ALA A 94 -2.65 -3.92 23.56
C ALA A 94 -2.19 -5.18 24.32
N ALA A 95 -2.13 -6.34 23.65
CA ALA A 95 -1.68 -7.59 24.26
C ALA A 95 -0.22 -7.52 24.73
N THR A 96 0.64 -6.80 24.00
CA THR A 96 2.05 -6.58 24.38
C THR A 96 2.28 -5.47 25.40
N SER A 97 1.27 -4.62 25.64
CA SER A 97 1.28 -3.59 26.68
C SER A 97 0.88 -4.13 28.07
N HIS A 98 0.34 -5.36 28.14
CA HIS A 98 0.03 -6.07 29.38
C HIS A 98 0.98 -7.24 29.71
N PRO A 99 2.31 -7.11 29.69
CA PRO A 99 3.18 -8.12 30.27
C PRO A 99 3.34 -7.79 31.77
N HIS A 100 2.77 -8.66 32.62
CA HIS A 100 2.93 -8.74 34.08
C HIS A 100 1.98 -7.86 34.92
N SER A 101 0.87 -8.48 35.34
CA SER A 101 0.42 -8.44 36.74
C SER A 101 0.69 -9.79 37.38
#